data_AF-A0A8T5BHR8-F1
#
_entry.id   AF-A0A8T5BHR8-F1
#
_cell.length_a   1.000
_cell.length_b   1.000
_cell.length_c   1.000
_cell.angle_alpha   90.00
_cell.angle_beta   90.00
_cell.angle_gamma   90.00
#
_symmetry.space_group_name_H-M   'P 1'
#
loop_
_entity.id
_entity.type
_entity.pdbx_description
1 polymer ?
#
loop_
_entity_poly.entity_id
_entity_poly.type
_entity_poly.pdbx_seq_one_letter_code
_entity_poly.pdbx_strand_id
1 'polypeptide(L)'
;MKKLISNRKALSNVVSTLIILVVSVLLAGVVTMYAVNITSTRTQQEQLKLTKQAIWVYGDGTAYATVAVDNVGGRDVVIDKVQVRGV
;
A
#
# COMPACT_ATOMS: atom_id res chain seq x y z
N MET A 1 57.96 -15.66 -12.18
CA MET A 1 56.52 -15.54 -12.56
C MET A 1 55.54 -16.26 -11.63
N LYS A 2 55.87 -17.40 -10.98
CA LYS A 2 54.93 -18.16 -10.11
C LYS A 2 54.33 -17.38 -8.92
N LYS A 3 55.06 -16.45 -8.27
CA LYS A 3 54.55 -15.64 -7.14
C LYS A 3 53.42 -14.66 -7.50
N LEU A 4 53.43 -14.11 -8.73
CA LEU A 4 52.39 -13.18 -9.20
C LEU A 4 51.04 -13.88 -9.44
N ILE A 5 51.07 -15.17 -9.83
CA ILE A 5 49.87 -15.96 -10.12
C ILE A 5 49.17 -16.42 -8.84
N SER A 6 49.90 -16.72 -7.76
CA SER A 6 49.28 -17.11 -6.49
C SER A 6 48.59 -15.93 -5.78
N ASN A 7 49.12 -14.71 -5.89
CA ASN A 7 48.46 -13.51 -5.37
C ASN A 7 47.12 -13.22 -6.05
N ARG A 8 46.98 -13.46 -7.36
CA ARG A 8 45.68 -13.35 -8.04
C ARG A 8 44.65 -14.37 -7.53
N LYS A 9 45.07 -15.60 -7.22
CA LYS A 9 44.18 -16.62 -6.62
C LYS A 9 43.70 -16.24 -5.23
N ALA A 10 44.57 -15.68 -4.38
CA ALA A 10 44.19 -15.17 -3.06
C ALA A 10 43.20 -13.98 -3.17
N LEU A 11 43.40 -13.09 -4.16
CA LEU A 11 42.53 -11.95 -4.39
C LEU A 11 41.14 -12.38 -4.92
N SER A 12 41.05 -13.44 -5.73
CA SER A 12 39.78 -13.90 -6.32
C SER A 12 38.73 -14.25 -5.27
N ASN A 13 39.13 -14.83 -4.13
CA ASN A 13 38.17 -15.18 -3.08
C ASN A 13 37.59 -13.92 -2.43
N VAL A 14 38.43 -12.90 -2.20
CA VAL A 14 38.03 -11.61 -1.63
C VAL A 14 37.14 -10.83 -2.60
N VAL A 15 37.43 -10.89 -3.90
CA VAL A 15 36.60 -10.25 -4.93
C VAL A 15 35.24 -10.92 -5.03
N SER A 16 35.17 -12.25 -5.00
CA SER A 16 33.89 -12.97 -5.02
C SER A 16 33.04 -12.66 -3.79
N THR A 17 33.63 -12.59 -2.59
CA THR A 17 32.87 -12.22 -1.39
C THR A 17 32.38 -10.77 -1.42
N LEU A 18 33.16 -9.83 -1.97
CA LEU A 18 32.72 -8.45 -2.20
C LEU A 18 31.55 -8.37 -3.20
N ILE A 19 31.60 -9.13 -4.29
CA ILE A 19 30.50 -9.16 -5.27
C ILE A 19 29.21 -9.66 -4.61
N ILE A 20 29.27 -10.77 -3.87
CA ILE A 20 28.11 -11.33 -3.18
C ILE A 20 27.56 -10.33 -2.14
N LEU A 21 28.45 -9.66 -1.40
CA LEU A 21 28.06 -8.65 -0.42
C LEU A 21 27.33 -7.48 -1.09
N VAL A 22 27.88 -6.92 -2.17
CA VAL A 22 27.27 -5.78 -2.85
C VAL A 22 25.92 -6.16 -3.45
N VAL A 23 25.83 -7.29 -4.16
CA VAL A 23 24.59 -7.74 -4.79
C VAL A 23 23.52 -8.03 -3.74
N SER A 24 23.86 -8.66 -2.62
CA SER A 24 22.89 -8.96 -1.55
C SER A 24 22.34 -7.68 -0.90
N VAL A 25 23.18 -6.68 -0.64
CA VAL A 25 22.73 -5.39 -0.08
C VAL A 25 21.84 -4.62 -1.07
N LEU A 26 22.21 -4.59 -2.36
CA LEU A 26 21.41 -3.94 -3.39
C LEU A 26 20.03 -4.59 -3.55
N LEU A 27 19.97 -5.92 -3.60
CA LEU A 27 18.71 -6.65 -3.69
C LEU A 27 17.83 -6.44 -2.46
N ALA A 28 18.43 -6.46 -1.26
CA ALA A 28 17.70 -6.17 -0.02
C ALA A 28 17.05 -4.78 -0.05
N GLY A 29 17.79 -3.75 -0.49
CA GLY A 29 17.26 -2.39 -0.58
C GLY A 29 16.06 -2.26 -1.51
N VAL A 30 16.11 -2.88 -2.70
CA VAL A 30 15.02 -2.85 -3.67
C VAL A 30 13.77 -3.56 -3.13
N VAL A 31 13.93 -4.74 -2.53
CA VAL A 31 12.82 -5.50 -1.97
C VAL A 31 12.18 -4.75 -0.79
N THR A 32 12.98 -4.15 0.09
CA THR A 32 12.46 -3.34 1.20
C THR A 32 11.69 -2.13 0.68
N MET A 33 12.24 -1.37 -0.28
CA MET A 33 11.54 -0.22 -0.85
C MET A 33 10.21 -0.63 -1.52
N TYR A 34 10.20 -1.73 -2.25
CA TYR A 34 8.99 -2.28 -2.85
C TYR A 34 7.94 -2.67 -1.80
N ALA A 35 8.36 -3.38 -0.75
CA ALA A 35 7.48 -3.78 0.34
C ALA A 35 6.89 -2.57 1.09
N VAL A 36 7.69 -1.53 1.33
CA VAL A 36 7.25 -0.28 1.97
C VAL A 36 6.23 0.44 1.09
N ASN A 37 6.48 0.55 -0.22
CA ASN A 37 5.56 1.23 -1.14
C ASN A 37 4.21 0.50 -1.25
N ILE A 38 4.23 -0.83 -1.30
CA ILE A 38 3.00 -1.63 -1.29
C ILE A 38 2.24 -1.47 0.04
N THR A 39 2.95 -1.51 1.16
CA THR A 39 2.31 -1.36 2.48
C THR A 39 1.70 0.03 2.62
N SER A 40 2.44 1.09 2.24
CA SER A 40 1.98 2.48 2.31
C SER A 40 0.75 2.75 1.44
N THR A 41 0.69 2.17 0.23
CA THR A 41 -0.48 2.28 -0.64
C THR A 41 -1.67 1.47 -0.14
N ARG A 42 -1.43 0.31 0.51
CA ARG A 42 -2.49 -0.51 1.12
C ARG A 42 -3.01 0.00 2.46
N THR A 43 -2.26 0.85 3.17
CA THR A 43 -2.76 1.52 4.39
C THR A 43 -3.69 2.68 4.10
N GLN A 44 -3.70 3.20 2.87
CA GLN A 44 -4.68 4.19 2.40
C GLN A 44 -5.97 3.50 1.96
N GLN A 45 -6.54 2.66 2.82
CA GLN A 45 -7.84 2.07 2.51
C GLN A 45 -8.90 3.18 2.53
N GLU A 46 -9.69 3.23 1.46
CA GLU A 46 -10.90 4.04 1.41
C GLU A 46 -11.93 3.38 2.31
N GLN A 47 -12.18 3.99 3.48
CA GLN A 47 -13.14 3.49 4.44
C GLN A 47 -14.18 4.57 4.72
N LEU A 48 -15.39 4.33 4.21
CA LEU A 48 -16.55 5.14 4.52
C LEU A 48 -17.36 4.50 5.63
N LYS A 49 -17.67 5.27 6.66
CA LYS A 49 -18.58 4.86 7.73
C LYS A 49 -19.88 5.64 7.59
N LEU A 50 -20.98 4.92 7.48
CA LEU A 50 -22.33 5.49 7.46
C LEU A 50 -22.86 5.53 8.89
N THR A 51 -23.15 6.72 9.41
CA THR A 51 -23.69 6.92 10.76
C THR A 51 -25.00 7.72 10.71
N LYS A 52 -25.77 7.68 11.81
CA LYS A 52 -26.98 8.51 12.02
C LYS A 52 -27.98 8.47 10.86
N GLN A 53 -28.38 7.28 10.45
CA GLN A 53 -29.39 7.10 9.42
C GLN A 53 -30.77 7.46 9.98
N ALA A 54 -31.44 8.44 9.38
CA ALA A 54 -32.79 8.85 9.75
C ALA A 54 -33.65 8.99 8.49
N ILE A 55 -34.91 8.58 8.59
CA ILE A 55 -35.89 8.72 7.53
C ILE A 55 -37.10 9.43 8.14
N TRP A 56 -37.50 10.55 7.55
CA TRP A 56 -38.72 11.26 7.90
C TRP A 56 -39.72 11.10 6.77
N VAL A 57 -40.94 10.72 7.13
CA VAL A 57 -42.06 10.60 6.21
C VAL A 57 -43.09 11.65 6.60
N TYR A 58 -43.41 12.53 5.66
CA TYR A 58 -44.43 13.55 5.80
C TYR A 58 -45.81 12.96 5.46
N GLY A 59 -46.87 13.55 6.01
CA GLY A 59 -48.25 13.06 5.84
C GLY A 59 -48.79 13.14 4.41
N ASP A 60 -48.08 13.85 3.53
CA ASP A 60 -48.33 13.95 2.08
C ASP A 60 -47.65 12.80 1.28
N GLY A 61 -46.93 11.90 1.97
CA GLY A 61 -46.19 10.79 1.36
C GLY A 61 -44.76 11.14 0.96
N THR A 62 -44.31 12.38 1.16
CA THR A 62 -42.92 12.77 0.87
C THR A 62 -41.98 12.17 1.92
N ALA A 63 -40.91 11.50 1.49
CA ALA A 63 -39.92 10.92 2.39
C ALA A 63 -38.54 11.52 2.16
N TYR A 64 -37.87 11.90 3.25
CA TYR A 64 -36.49 12.36 3.24
C TYR A 64 -35.63 11.39 4.04
N ALA A 65 -34.57 10.89 3.42
CA ALA A 65 -33.56 10.08 4.08
C ALA A 65 -32.30 10.93 4.27
N THR A 66 -31.75 10.92 5.49
CA THR A 66 -30.44 11.50 5.78
C THR A 66 -29.51 10.44 6.30
N VAL A 67 -28.27 10.51 5.85
CA VAL A 67 -27.17 9.68 6.34
C VAL A 67 -25.97 10.57 6.54
N ALA A 68 -25.29 10.43 7.68
CA ALA A 68 -23.98 11.04 7.88
C ALA A 68 -22.94 10.10 7.27
N VAL A 69 -22.09 10.64 6.40
CA VAL A 69 -20.99 9.92 5.75
C VAL A 69 -19.69 10.45 6.33
N ASP A 70 -19.03 9.61 7.12
CA ASP A 70 -17.73 9.94 7.69
C ASP A 70 -16.64 9.23 6.88
N ASN A 71 -15.70 10.00 6.31
CA ASN A 71 -14.50 9.43 5.70
C ASN A 71 -13.48 9.17 6.81
N VAL A 72 -13.28 7.88 7.10
CA VAL A 72 -12.32 7.40 8.13
C VAL A 72 -11.04 6.88 7.47
N GLY A 73 -10.99 6.88 6.12
CA GLY A 73 -9.86 6.43 5.33
C GLY A 73 -8.78 7.48 5.15
N GLY A 74 -7.64 7.06 4.60
CA GLY A 74 -6.48 7.93 4.33
C GLY A 74 -6.53 8.66 2.98
N ARG A 75 -7.65 8.60 2.25
CA ARG A 75 -7.82 9.14 0.90
C ARG A 75 -9.25 9.66 0.69
N ASP A 76 -9.41 10.65 -0.19
CA ASP A 76 -10.72 11.16 -0.62
C ASP A 76 -11.51 10.08 -1.35
N VAL A 77 -12.83 10.07 -1.16
CA VAL A 77 -13.73 9.09 -1.76
C VAL A 77 -14.80 9.81 -2.58
N VAL A 78 -15.07 9.30 -3.78
CA VAL A 78 -16.11 9.82 -4.67
C VAL A 78 -17.35 8.94 -4.56
N ILE A 79 -18.51 9.57 -4.34
CA ILE A 79 -19.80 8.87 -4.31
C ILE A 79 -20.36 8.88 -5.74
N ASP A 80 -20.38 7.71 -6.38
CA ASP A 80 -20.88 7.55 -7.75
C ASP A 80 -22.38 7.27 -7.82
N LYS A 81 -22.90 6.47 -6.88
CA LYS A 81 -24.31 6.10 -6.84
C LYS A 81 -24.79 5.84 -5.43
N VAL A 82 -26.01 6.32 -5.14
CA VAL A 82 -26.76 5.93 -3.94
C VAL A 82 -27.88 4.99 -4.38
N GLN A 83 -27.91 3.78 -3.84
CA GLN A 83 -28.94 2.79 -4.12
C GLN A 83 -29.64 2.36 -2.82
N VAL A 84 -30.96 2.51 -2.79
CA VAL A 84 -31.80 2.05 -1.69
C VAL A 84 -32.52 0.78 -2.16
N ARG A 85 -32.47 -0.30 -1.37
CA ARG A 85 -33.17 -1.55 -1.73
C ARG A 85 -34.65 -1.43 -1.34
N GLY A 86 -35.49 -1.19 -2.34
CA GLY A 86 -36.94 -1.17 -2.22
C GLY A 86 -37.55 -0.36 -3.35
N VAL A 87 -37.88 -1.07 -4.45
CA VAL A 87 -38.42 -0.63 -5.76
C VAL A 87 -37.64 0.43 -6.53
#